data_AF-A0A936UK04-F1
#
_entry.id   AF-A0A936UK04-F1
#
_cell.length_a   1.000
_cell.length_b   1.000
_cell.length_c   1.000
_cell.angle_alpha   90.00
_cell.angle_beta   90.00
_cell.angle_gamma   90.00
#
_symmetry.space_group_name_H-M   'P 1'
#
loop_
_entity.id
_entity.type
_entity.pdbx_description
1 polymer ?
#
loop_
_entity_poly.entity_id
_entity_poly.type
_entity_poly.pdbx_seq_one_letter_code
_entity_poly.pdbx_strand_id
1 'polypeptide(L)'
;MLVPEQINLYIAEHPEWQRKVLVRLRQLVHATCDNVQENWRNGVPSFDQDGMAVVSFATSKTSVSLCFPKGDQLKPGKLEFEPASGARCVRVAKFREKDKLPESAVKDLLKKALVCNSKANDEETKKKIHEPVELEAVLRKDPMAWANWESFSKETRVEYLEWVNDGRKVETRKHRIAKALELIREGITREEEPKRLRDA
;
A
#
# COMPACT_ATOMS: atom_id res chain seq x y z
N MET A 1 -5.68 -22.98 7.86
CA MET A 1 -6.98 -22.59 7.27
C MET A 1 -6.69 -21.56 6.20
N LEU A 2 -7.16 -21.78 4.98
CA LEU A 2 -6.97 -20.81 3.91
C LEU A 2 -7.85 -19.58 4.16
N VAL A 3 -7.39 -18.39 3.79
CA VAL A 3 -8.17 -17.15 3.99
C VAL A 3 -9.58 -17.24 3.37
N PRO A 4 -9.76 -17.77 2.14
CA PRO A 4 -11.10 -17.93 1.57
C PRO A 4 -12.03 -18.81 2.42
N GLU A 5 -11.49 -19.86 3.06
CA GLU A 5 -12.24 -20.73 3.97
C GLU A 5 -12.61 -20.00 5.26
N GLN A 6 -11.69 -19.21 5.80
CA GLN A 6 -11.93 -18.40 6.98
C GLN A 6 -13.02 -17.35 6.74
N ILE A 7 -13.04 -16.73 5.56
CA ILE A 7 -14.13 -15.81 5.15
C ILE A 7 -15.45 -16.58 5.01
N ASN A 8 -15.43 -17.79 4.46
CA ASN A 8 -16.65 -18.61 4.36
C ASN A 8 -17.24 -18.94 5.74
N LEU A 9 -16.39 -19.32 6.71
CA LEU A 9 -16.81 -19.57 8.09
C LEU A 9 -17.37 -18.30 8.74
N TYR A 10 -16.65 -17.17 8.61
CA TYR A 10 -17.12 -15.88 9.10
C TYR A 10 -18.50 -15.50 8.55
N ILE A 11 -18.73 -15.74 7.25
CA ILE A 11 -20.04 -15.52 6.64
C ILE A 11 -21.04 -16.51 7.25
N ALA A 12 -20.71 -17.79 7.38
CA ALA A 12 -21.63 -18.82 7.88
C ALA A 12 -22.12 -18.57 9.32
N GLU A 13 -21.30 -17.94 10.17
CA GLU A 13 -21.60 -17.63 11.57
C GLU A 13 -22.61 -16.48 11.78
N HIS A 14 -22.93 -15.71 10.72
CA HIS A 14 -23.85 -14.57 10.83
C HIS A 14 -25.32 -14.91 10.47
N PRO A 15 -26.30 -14.12 10.92
CA PRO A 15 -27.71 -14.26 10.54
C PRO A 15 -27.92 -14.22 9.02
N GLU A 16 -28.94 -14.92 8.52
CA GLU A 16 -29.19 -15.09 7.07
C GLU A 16 -29.13 -13.79 6.27
N TRP A 17 -29.73 -12.70 6.76
CA TRP A 17 -29.71 -11.43 6.06
C TRP A 17 -28.29 -10.86 5.93
N GLN A 18 -27.45 -10.97 6.96
CA GLN A 18 -26.05 -10.53 6.93
C GLN A 18 -25.24 -11.39 5.99
N ARG A 19 -25.48 -12.71 5.97
CA ARG A 19 -24.82 -13.64 5.05
C ARG A 19 -25.08 -13.25 3.61
N LYS A 20 -26.34 -13.00 3.25
CA LYS A 20 -26.72 -12.56 1.89
C LYS A 20 -26.00 -11.28 1.49
N VAL A 21 -25.92 -10.29 2.39
CA VAL A 21 -25.20 -9.03 2.13
C VAL A 21 -23.70 -9.27 1.99
N LEU A 22 -23.06 -10.01 2.90
CA LEU A 22 -21.61 -10.29 2.85
C LEU A 22 -21.19 -11.07 1.61
N VAL A 23 -21.95 -12.09 1.22
CA VAL A 23 -21.74 -12.84 -0.03
C VAL A 23 -21.83 -11.90 -1.22
N ARG A 24 -22.84 -11.02 -1.24
CA ARG A 24 -23.03 -10.09 -2.35
C ARG A 24 -21.92 -9.05 -2.41
N LEU A 25 -21.48 -8.53 -1.27
CA LEU A 25 -20.34 -7.61 -1.18
C LEU A 25 -19.05 -8.27 -1.67
N ARG A 26 -18.78 -9.51 -1.27
CA ARG A 26 -17.62 -10.28 -1.75
C ARG A 26 -17.66 -10.44 -3.27
N GLN A 27 -18.79 -10.82 -3.84
CA GLN A 27 -18.97 -10.90 -5.29
C GLN A 27 -18.73 -9.55 -5.98
N LEU A 28 -19.22 -8.44 -5.40
CA LEU A 28 -19.01 -7.10 -5.95
C LEU A 28 -17.53 -6.70 -5.94
N VAL A 29 -16.79 -7.06 -4.90
CA VAL A 29 -15.34 -6.80 -4.83
C VAL A 29 -14.61 -7.55 -5.94
N HIS A 30 -14.81 -8.86 -6.06
CA HIS A 30 -14.21 -9.67 -7.13
C HIS A 30 -14.64 -9.24 -8.54
N ALA A 31 -15.88 -8.76 -8.71
CA ALA A 31 -16.36 -8.26 -9.99
C ALA A 31 -15.87 -6.84 -10.35
N THR A 32 -15.25 -6.13 -9.42
CA THR A 32 -14.79 -4.75 -9.63
C THR A 32 -13.26 -4.64 -9.63
N CYS A 33 -12.59 -5.54 -8.92
CA CYS A 33 -11.14 -5.55 -8.75
C CYS A 33 -10.57 -6.81 -9.41
N ASP A 34 -9.86 -6.67 -10.53
CA ASP A 34 -9.40 -7.80 -11.35
C ASP A 34 -8.34 -8.68 -10.67
N ASN A 35 -7.55 -8.13 -9.72
CA ASN A 35 -6.47 -8.84 -9.04
C ASN A 35 -6.53 -8.70 -7.51
N VAL A 36 -7.75 -8.80 -6.97
CA VAL A 36 -7.96 -8.67 -5.53
C VAL A 36 -7.55 -9.93 -4.78
N GLN A 37 -6.75 -9.73 -3.74
CA GLN A 37 -6.33 -10.77 -2.82
C GLN A 37 -7.19 -10.72 -1.56
N GLU A 38 -7.77 -11.85 -1.20
CA GLU A 38 -8.49 -12.00 0.06
C GLU A 38 -7.50 -12.16 1.20
N ASN A 39 -7.68 -11.36 2.24
CA ASN A 39 -6.83 -11.32 3.41
C ASN A 39 -7.67 -11.31 4.70
N TRP A 40 -7.01 -11.51 5.84
CA TRP A 40 -7.64 -11.47 7.15
C TRP A 40 -6.88 -10.49 8.05
N ARG A 41 -7.53 -9.41 8.49
CA ARG A 41 -6.91 -8.38 9.31
C ARG A 41 -7.81 -8.00 10.47
N ASN A 42 -7.25 -7.89 11.67
CA ASN A 42 -7.97 -7.44 12.87
C ASN A 42 -9.28 -8.21 13.14
N GLY A 43 -9.28 -9.51 12.88
CA GLY A 43 -10.45 -10.36 13.13
C GLY A 43 -11.56 -10.27 12.07
N VAL A 44 -11.31 -9.63 10.93
CA VAL A 44 -12.31 -9.48 9.88
C VAL A 44 -11.75 -9.70 8.46
N PRO A 45 -12.62 -10.03 7.48
CA PRO A 45 -12.22 -10.10 6.08
C PRO A 45 -11.68 -8.75 5.56
N SER A 46 -10.53 -8.79 4.89
CA SER A 46 -9.92 -7.66 4.18
C SER A 46 -9.63 -8.04 2.74
N PHE A 47 -9.69 -7.07 1.84
CA PHE A 47 -9.44 -7.26 0.43
C PHE A 47 -8.36 -6.29 -0.01
N ASP A 48 -7.26 -6.84 -0.48
CA ASP A 48 -6.05 -6.11 -0.82
C ASP A 48 -5.86 -6.14 -2.33
N GLN A 49 -5.36 -5.05 -2.91
CA GLN A 49 -4.91 -5.03 -4.29
C GLN A 49 -3.53 -4.35 -4.33
N ASP A 50 -2.57 -4.97 -5.01
CA ASP A 50 -1.19 -4.48 -5.12
C ASP A 50 -0.55 -4.22 -3.74
N GLY A 51 -0.86 -5.10 -2.76
CA GLY A 51 -0.36 -5.00 -1.38
C GLY A 51 -1.05 -3.94 -0.50
N MET A 52 -2.01 -3.17 -1.04
CA MET A 52 -2.76 -2.17 -0.30
C MET A 52 -4.19 -2.63 0.01
N ALA A 53 -4.63 -2.43 1.25
CA ALA A 53 -6.01 -2.72 1.64
C ALA A 53 -6.98 -1.76 0.95
N VAL A 54 -7.88 -2.32 0.14
CA VAL A 54 -8.92 -1.58 -0.60
C VAL A 54 -10.16 -1.43 0.27
N VAL A 55 -10.62 -2.54 0.84
CA VAL A 55 -11.84 -2.58 1.66
C VAL A 55 -11.76 -3.70 2.68
N SER A 56 -12.36 -3.50 3.84
CA SER A 56 -12.55 -4.54 4.85
C SER A 56 -14.02 -4.62 5.25
N PHE A 57 -14.50 -5.80 5.61
CA PHE A 57 -15.88 -6.01 6.03
C PHE A 57 -15.92 -6.05 7.55
N ALA A 58 -16.92 -5.44 8.17
CA ALA A 58 -17.15 -5.58 9.60
C ALA A 58 -18.64 -5.79 9.84
N THR A 59 -19.01 -6.66 10.77
CA THR A 59 -20.41 -6.86 11.17
C THR A 59 -20.62 -6.41 12.60
N SER A 60 -21.80 -5.88 12.86
CA SER A 60 -22.35 -5.66 14.19
C SER A 60 -23.64 -6.45 14.33
N LYS A 61 -24.23 -6.47 15.54
CA LYS A 61 -25.52 -7.14 15.77
C LYS A 61 -26.65 -6.62 14.86
N THR A 62 -26.54 -5.38 14.35
CA THR A 62 -27.61 -4.71 13.61
C THR A 62 -27.18 -4.16 12.25
N SER A 63 -25.90 -4.31 11.86
CA SER A 63 -25.39 -3.74 10.60
C SER A 63 -24.26 -4.56 9.99
N VAL A 64 -24.16 -4.51 8.66
CA VAL A 64 -22.96 -4.89 7.90
C VAL A 64 -22.27 -3.61 7.44
N SER A 65 -20.97 -3.53 7.64
CA SER A 65 -20.18 -2.32 7.42
C SER A 65 -19.07 -2.59 6.42
N LEU A 66 -18.94 -1.70 5.42
CA LEU A 66 -17.78 -1.62 4.54
C LEU A 66 -16.82 -0.55 5.06
N CYS A 67 -15.61 -0.96 5.42
CA CYS A 67 -14.58 -0.08 5.93
C CYS A 67 -13.55 0.21 4.84
N PHE A 68 -13.32 1.48 4.55
CA PHE A 68 -12.31 1.96 3.62
C PHE A 68 -11.15 2.59 4.41
N PRO A 69 -9.97 1.95 4.45
CA PRO A 69 -8.84 2.41 5.28
C PRO A 69 -8.39 3.84 4.98
N LYS A 70 -8.42 4.24 3.70
CA LYS A 70 -8.12 5.61 3.23
C LYS A 70 -9.40 6.36 2.83
N GLY A 71 -10.47 6.12 3.58
CA GLY A 71 -11.78 6.67 3.29
C GLY A 71 -11.83 8.20 3.32
N ASP A 72 -10.99 8.85 4.13
CA ASP A 72 -10.88 10.31 4.20
C ASP A 72 -10.41 10.96 2.90
N GLN A 73 -9.68 10.20 2.07
CA GLN A 73 -9.21 10.62 0.75
C GLN A 73 -10.23 10.35 -0.36
N LEU A 74 -11.29 9.59 -0.06
CA LEU A 74 -12.37 9.32 -1.02
C LEU A 74 -13.30 10.52 -1.11
N LYS A 75 -13.55 10.96 -2.34
CA LYS A 75 -14.57 11.98 -2.58
C LYS A 75 -15.95 11.44 -2.20
N PRO A 76 -16.79 12.23 -1.52
CA PRO A 76 -18.16 11.82 -1.21
C PRO A 76 -18.88 11.41 -2.50
N GLY A 77 -19.51 10.24 -2.46
CA GLY A 77 -20.21 9.64 -3.58
C GLY A 77 -21.71 9.55 -3.33
N LYS A 78 -22.38 8.70 -4.10
CA LYS A 78 -23.81 8.39 -3.90
C LYS A 78 -24.09 7.52 -2.68
N LEU A 79 -23.06 6.90 -2.12
CA LEU A 79 -23.14 6.15 -0.87
C LEU A 79 -22.52 6.98 0.24
N GLU A 80 -23.32 7.24 1.28
CA GLU A 80 -22.84 7.93 2.47
C GLU A 80 -21.90 7.02 3.27
N PHE A 81 -20.82 7.61 3.76
CA PHE A 81 -19.87 6.94 4.62
C PHE A 81 -19.49 7.86 5.77
N GLU A 82 -19.46 7.31 6.97
CA GLU A 82 -19.16 8.03 8.21
C GLU A 82 -17.73 7.72 8.69
N PRO A 83 -17.10 8.58 9.50
CA PRO A 83 -15.83 8.26 10.14
C PRO A 83 -15.96 6.99 10.99
N ALA A 84 -15.00 6.07 10.91
CA ALA A 84 -14.96 4.94 11.82
C ALA A 84 -14.67 5.43 13.25
N SER A 85 -15.35 4.84 14.24
CA SER A 85 -15.08 5.11 15.65
C SER A 85 -13.63 4.74 15.99
N GLY A 86 -12.84 5.73 16.42
CA GLY A 86 -11.43 5.53 16.81
C GLY A 86 -10.42 5.53 15.65
N ALA A 87 -10.84 5.69 14.39
CA ALA A 87 -9.91 5.74 13.25
C ALA A 87 -10.27 6.88 12.28
N ARG A 88 -9.55 8.01 12.40
CA ARG A 88 -9.83 9.26 11.69
C ARG A 88 -9.83 9.14 10.16
N CYS A 89 -8.96 8.29 9.61
CA CYS A 89 -8.78 8.10 8.17
C CYS A 89 -9.77 7.08 7.58
N VAL A 90 -10.35 6.23 8.42
CA VAL A 90 -11.24 5.17 7.95
C VAL A 90 -12.63 5.72 7.76
N ARG A 91 -13.26 5.39 6.63
CA ARG A 91 -14.69 5.66 6.41
C ARG A 91 -15.46 4.36 6.32
N VAL A 92 -16.68 4.38 6.85
CA VAL A 92 -17.54 3.22 7.00
C VAL A 92 -18.87 3.47 6.35
N ALA A 93 -19.27 2.61 5.41
CA ALA A 93 -20.64 2.57 4.90
C ALA A 93 -21.38 1.42 5.58
N LYS A 94 -22.50 1.72 6.25
CA LYS A 94 -23.29 0.74 7.01
C LYS A 94 -24.57 0.37 6.27
N PHE A 95 -24.91 -0.91 6.29
CA PHE A 95 -26.14 -1.47 5.74
C PHE A 95 -26.89 -2.21 6.84
N ARG A 96 -28.21 -2.00 6.92
CA ARG A 96 -29.11 -2.69 7.84
C ARG A 96 -29.98 -3.69 7.06
N GLU A 97 -30.65 -4.58 7.78
CA GLU A 97 -31.44 -5.68 7.21
C GLU A 97 -32.47 -5.26 6.15
N LYS A 98 -33.08 -4.08 6.29
CA LYS A 98 -34.11 -3.58 5.37
C LYS A 98 -33.56 -2.68 4.26
N ASP A 99 -32.26 -2.38 4.28
CA ASP A 99 -31.65 -1.50 3.28
C ASP A 99 -31.43 -2.25 1.97
N LYS A 100 -31.78 -1.61 0.85
CA LYS A 100 -31.36 -2.11 -0.46
C LYS A 100 -29.87 -1.82 -0.64
N LEU A 101 -29.08 -2.84 -0.93
CA LEU A 101 -27.66 -2.69 -1.23
C LEU A 101 -27.50 -1.91 -2.56
N PRO A 102 -26.95 -0.67 -2.54
CA PRO A 102 -26.80 0.13 -3.75
C PRO A 102 -25.54 -0.31 -4.49
N GLU A 103 -25.64 -1.42 -5.23
CA GLU A 103 -24.51 -2.09 -5.87
C GLU A 103 -23.68 -1.15 -6.76
N SER A 104 -24.34 -0.26 -7.50
CA SER A 104 -23.66 0.72 -8.36
C SER A 104 -22.82 1.72 -7.55
N ALA A 105 -23.30 2.16 -6.39
CA ALA A 105 -22.59 3.08 -5.52
C ALA A 105 -21.42 2.38 -4.80
N VAL A 106 -21.58 1.11 -4.43
CA VAL A 106 -20.50 0.29 -3.87
C VAL A 106 -19.39 0.09 -4.90
N LYS A 107 -19.72 -0.27 -6.15
CA LYS A 107 -18.74 -0.40 -7.24
C LYS A 107 -18.01 0.91 -7.52
N ASP A 108 -18.72 2.03 -7.54
CA ASP A 108 -18.12 3.36 -7.72
C ASP A 108 -17.10 3.67 -6.62
N LEU A 109 -17.44 3.38 -5.36
CA LEU A 109 -16.50 3.56 -4.23
C LEU A 109 -15.30 2.63 -4.30
N LEU A 110 -15.49 1.36 -4.66
CA LEU A 110 -14.38 0.42 -4.86
C LEU A 110 -13.40 0.94 -5.92
N LYS A 111 -13.91 1.37 -7.09
CA LYS A 111 -13.08 1.97 -8.14
C LYS A 111 -12.35 3.23 -7.66
N LYS A 112 -13.02 4.09 -6.90
CA LYS A 112 -12.38 5.28 -6.30
C LYS A 112 -11.29 4.90 -5.30
N ALA A 113 -11.51 3.88 -4.49
CA ALA A 113 -10.52 3.36 -3.55
C ALA A 113 -9.29 2.78 -4.27
N LEU A 114 -9.50 2.06 -5.38
CA LEU A 114 -8.40 1.59 -6.24
C LEU A 114 -7.58 2.74 -6.82
N VAL A 115 -8.23 3.75 -7.40
CA VAL A 115 -7.55 4.93 -7.95
C VAL A 115 -6.80 5.70 -6.86
N CYS A 116 -7.39 5.84 -5.67
CA CYS A 116 -6.76 6.48 -4.53
C CYS A 116 -5.51 5.72 -4.06
N ASN A 117 -5.61 4.38 -3.99
CA ASN A 117 -4.49 3.52 -3.60
C ASN A 117 -3.38 3.53 -4.65
N SER A 118 -3.72 3.49 -5.95
CA SER A 118 -2.76 3.60 -7.04
C SER A 118 -2.02 4.95 -7.01
N LYS A 119 -2.73 6.07 -6.87
CA LYS A 119 -2.09 7.39 -6.72
C LYS A 119 -1.20 7.50 -5.49
N ALA A 120 -1.65 6.95 -4.36
CA ALA A 120 -0.84 6.93 -3.15
C ALA A 120 0.39 6.02 -3.30
N ASN A 121 0.29 4.93 -4.06
CA ASN A 121 1.44 4.08 -4.38
C ASN A 121 2.38 4.81 -5.35
N ASP A 122 1.87 5.56 -6.33
CA ASP A 122 2.64 6.42 -7.22
C ASP A 122 3.34 7.54 -6.45
N GLU A 123 2.64 8.18 -5.51
CA GLU A 123 3.21 9.21 -4.63
C GLU A 123 4.18 8.63 -3.60
N GLU A 124 3.94 7.43 -3.07
CA GLU A 124 4.86 6.78 -2.15
C GLU A 124 6.09 6.26 -2.89
N THR A 125 5.92 5.76 -4.12
CA THR A 125 7.01 5.44 -5.04
C THR A 125 7.76 6.71 -5.42
N LYS A 126 7.08 7.82 -5.73
CA LYS A 126 7.72 9.12 -5.99
C LYS A 126 8.37 9.73 -4.74
N LYS A 127 7.83 9.56 -3.54
CA LYS A 127 8.45 9.95 -2.25
C LYS A 127 9.59 9.00 -1.83
N LYS A 128 9.62 7.78 -2.36
CA LYS A 128 10.77 6.86 -2.24
C LYS A 128 11.83 7.14 -3.30
N ILE A 129 11.46 7.75 -4.44
CA ILE A 129 12.37 8.08 -5.55
C ILE A 129 12.92 9.52 -5.46
N HIS A 130 12.17 10.46 -4.88
CA HIS A 130 12.63 11.79 -4.47
C HIS A 130 12.70 11.79 -2.94
N GLU A 131 13.85 11.87 -2.28
CA GLU A 131 14.89 12.87 -2.52
C GLU A 131 16.15 12.48 -1.73
N PRO A 132 17.29 12.17 -2.37
CA PRO A 132 18.54 11.94 -1.68
C PRO A 132 19.28 13.29 -1.53
N VAL A 133 18.65 14.28 -0.90
CA VAL A 133 19.38 15.50 -0.45
C VAL A 133 20.59 15.07 0.37
N GLU A 134 20.49 13.98 1.14
CA GLU A 134 21.59 13.47 1.96
C GLU A 134 22.74 12.86 1.14
N LEU A 135 22.48 12.01 0.13
CA LEU A 135 23.56 11.43 -0.70
C LEU A 135 24.16 12.48 -1.62
N GLU A 136 23.35 13.31 -2.26
CA GLU A 136 23.83 14.39 -3.14
C GLU A 136 24.67 15.41 -2.34
N ALA A 137 24.24 15.77 -1.12
CA ALA A 137 25.02 16.67 -0.26
C ALA A 137 26.36 16.08 0.20
N VAL A 138 26.47 14.74 0.32
CA VAL A 138 27.73 14.07 0.65
C VAL A 138 28.62 13.98 -0.59
N LEU A 139 28.08 13.64 -1.75
CA LEU A 139 28.83 13.59 -3.01
C LEU A 139 29.37 14.97 -3.41
N ARG A 140 28.59 16.04 -3.27
CA ARG A 140 29.06 17.41 -3.58
C ARG A 140 30.20 17.90 -2.67
N LYS A 141 30.40 17.29 -1.50
CA LYS A 141 31.53 17.59 -0.60
C LYS A 141 32.83 16.91 -1.03
N ASP A 142 32.76 15.92 -1.93
CA ASP A 142 33.92 15.22 -2.48
C ASP A 142 33.97 15.41 -4.01
N PRO A 143 34.87 16.28 -4.52
CA PRO A 143 34.96 16.57 -5.95
C PRO A 143 35.19 15.34 -6.84
N MET A 144 35.87 14.32 -6.32
CA MET A 144 36.17 13.10 -7.07
C MET A 144 34.93 12.20 -7.17
N ALA A 145 34.20 12.04 -6.06
CA ALA A 145 32.94 11.31 -6.07
C ALA A 145 31.88 12.03 -6.93
N TRP A 146 31.85 13.36 -6.92
CA TRP A 146 30.94 14.13 -7.76
C TRP A 146 31.23 13.96 -9.25
N ALA A 147 32.50 14.01 -9.68
CA ALA A 147 32.87 13.81 -11.08
C ALA A 147 32.51 12.41 -11.60
N ASN A 148 32.71 11.37 -10.78
CA ASN A 148 32.31 10.00 -11.11
C ASN A 148 30.79 9.86 -11.16
N TRP A 149 30.08 10.45 -10.19
CA TRP A 149 28.62 10.47 -10.16
C TRP A 149 28.03 11.10 -11.43
N GLU A 150 28.57 12.24 -11.87
CA GLU A 150 28.15 12.90 -13.11
C GLU A 150 28.52 12.12 -14.38
N SER A 151 29.50 11.22 -14.29
CA SER A 151 29.91 10.34 -15.39
C SER A 151 29.09 9.05 -15.48
N PHE A 152 28.44 8.62 -14.39
CA PHE A 152 27.59 7.43 -14.37
C PHE A 152 26.31 7.59 -15.19
N SER A 153 25.80 6.48 -15.74
CA SER A 153 24.53 6.44 -16.47
C SER A 153 23.34 6.70 -15.53
N LYS A 154 22.20 7.06 -16.13
CA LYS A 154 20.97 7.29 -15.38
C LYS A 154 20.52 6.02 -14.66
N GLU A 155 20.67 4.86 -15.28
CA GLU A 155 20.36 3.56 -14.66
C GLU A 155 21.22 3.31 -13.41
N THR A 156 22.55 3.46 -13.50
CA THR A 156 23.45 3.23 -12.36
C THR A 156 23.17 4.19 -11.21
N ARG A 157 22.84 5.46 -11.50
CA ARG A 157 22.43 6.41 -10.46
C ARG A 157 21.16 5.94 -9.76
N VAL A 158 20.16 5.47 -10.50
CA VAL A 158 18.90 4.95 -9.93
C VAL A 158 19.16 3.76 -9.01
N GLU A 159 20.04 2.82 -9.40
CA GLU A 159 20.38 1.66 -8.56
C GLU A 159 21.03 2.05 -7.21
N TYR A 160 21.94 3.04 -7.22
CA TYR A 160 22.50 3.58 -5.98
C TYR A 160 21.42 4.20 -5.08
N LEU A 161 20.47 4.93 -5.67
CA LEU A 161 19.38 5.54 -4.93
C LEU A 161 18.44 4.48 -4.34
N GLU A 162 18.08 3.46 -5.12
CA GLU A 162 17.26 2.34 -4.64
C GLU A 162 17.94 1.59 -3.49
N TRP A 163 19.25 1.33 -3.61
CA TRP A 163 20.00 0.65 -2.55
C TRP A 163 20.08 1.48 -1.26
N VAL A 164 20.35 2.78 -1.36
CA VAL A 164 20.36 3.68 -0.19
C VAL A 164 18.97 3.78 0.45
N ASN A 165 17.90 3.75 -0.35
CA ASN A 165 16.52 3.89 0.11
C ASN A 165 15.86 2.60 0.63
N ASP A 166 16.36 1.42 0.26
CA ASP A 166 15.88 0.13 0.78
C ASP A 166 16.09 0.00 2.31
N GLY A 167 16.97 0.80 2.91
CA GLY A 167 17.22 0.83 4.36
C GLY A 167 16.05 1.43 5.14
N ARG A 168 15.16 0.57 5.69
CA ARG A 168 14.00 1.00 6.50
C ARG A 168 14.36 1.69 7.83
N LYS A 169 15.61 1.60 8.30
CA LYS A 169 16.12 2.27 9.51
C LYS A 169 17.09 3.40 9.14
N VAL A 170 17.00 4.54 9.84
CA VAL A 170 17.84 5.73 9.61
C VAL A 170 19.34 5.41 9.73
N GLU A 171 19.72 4.55 10.66
CA GLU A 171 21.12 4.14 10.85
C GLU A 171 21.66 3.31 9.68
N THR A 172 20.85 2.38 9.14
CA THR A 172 21.19 1.59 7.95
C THR A 172 21.36 2.48 6.72
N ARG A 173 20.52 3.53 6.59
CA ARG A 173 20.66 4.52 5.52
C ARG A 173 21.98 5.27 5.59
N LYS A 174 22.39 5.74 6.78
CA LYS A 174 23.67 6.45 6.96
C LYS A 174 24.88 5.59 6.58
N HIS A 175 24.87 4.31 6.97
CA HIS A 175 25.93 3.38 6.60
C HIS A 175 25.98 3.15 5.09
N ARG A 176 24.82 2.97 4.44
CA ARG A 176 24.74 2.82 2.98
C ARG A 176 25.15 4.09 2.23
N ILE A 177 24.87 5.28 2.75
CA ILE A 177 25.35 6.54 2.17
C ILE A 177 26.87 6.63 2.24
N ALA A 178 27.48 6.28 3.38
CA ALA A 178 28.94 6.27 3.53
C ALA A 178 29.59 5.28 2.54
N LYS A 179 29.04 4.07 2.44
CA LYS A 179 29.54 3.04 1.52
C LYS A 179 29.28 3.39 0.05
N ALA A 180 28.16 4.03 -0.28
CA ALA A 180 27.89 4.55 -1.61
C ALA A 180 28.93 5.62 -2.00
N LEU A 181 29.27 6.53 -1.09
CA LEU A 181 30.32 7.53 -1.32
C LEU A 181 31.66 6.87 -1.65
N GLU A 182 32.06 5.83 -0.92
CA GLU A 182 33.30 5.08 -1.19
C GLU A 182 33.29 4.44 -2.58
N LEU A 183 32.21 3.72 -2.93
CA LEU A 183 32.10 3.05 -4.23
C LEU A 183 32.05 4.04 -5.41
N ILE A 184 31.28 5.12 -5.28
CA ILE A 184 31.17 6.16 -6.30
C ILE A 184 32.52 6.88 -6.46
N ARG A 185 33.25 7.10 -5.36
CA ARG A 185 34.59 7.67 -5.38
C ARG A 185 35.59 6.78 -6.13
N GLU A 186 35.46 5.46 -6.04
CA GLU A 186 36.27 4.49 -6.78
C GLU A 186 35.79 4.26 -8.22
N GLY A 187 34.65 4.82 -8.61
CA GLY A 187 34.08 4.65 -9.95
C GLY A 187 33.47 3.26 -10.19
N ILE A 188 33.25 2.49 -9.12
CA ILE A 188 32.68 1.14 -9.17
C ILE A 188 31.17 1.25 -9.28
N THR A 189 30.54 0.45 -10.13
CA THR A 189 29.07 0.34 -10.21
C THR A 189 28.53 -0.68 -9.19
N ARG A 190 27.22 -0.64 -8.88
CA ARG A 190 26.58 -1.63 -7.99
C ARG A 190 26.66 -3.06 -8.54
N GLU A 191 26.66 -3.23 -9.86
CA GLU A 191 26.79 -4.53 -10.51
C GLU A 191 28.21 -5.13 -10.34
N GLU A 192 29.22 -4.28 -10.38
CA GLU A 192 30.64 -4.63 -10.22
C GLU A 192 31.06 -4.84 -8.76
N GLU A 193 30.19 -4.54 -7.78
CA GLU A 193 30.46 -4.77 -6.37
C GLU A 193 30.60 -6.29 -6.09
N PRO A 194 31.77 -6.76 -5.59
CA PRO A 194 32.00 -8.17 -5.31
C PRO A 194 31.04 -8.69 -4.23
N LYS A 195 30.41 -9.84 -4.47
CA LYS A 195 29.38 -10.45 -3.60
C LYS A 195 29.75 -10.56 -2.12
N ARG A 196 31.05 -10.60 -1.76
CA ARG A 196 31.53 -10.69 -0.37
C ARG A 196 31.26 -9.44 0.48
N LEU A 197 30.97 -8.29 -0.14
CA LEU A 197 30.67 -7.02 0.56
C LEU A 197 29.17 -6.74 0.69
N ARG A 198 28.29 -7.55 0.09
CA ARG A 198 26.83 -7.35 0.14
C ARG A 198 26.20 -7.81 1.46
N ASP A 199 26.87 -8.71 2.19
CA ASP A 199 26.39 -9.37 3.41
C ASP A 199 27.17 -9.00 4.68
N ALA A 200 28.00 -7.94 4.64
CA ALA A 200 28.70 -7.36 5.80
C ALA A 200 28.20 -5.93 6.07
#